data_AF-A0A4R3MQQ6-F1
#
_entry.id   AF-A0A4R3MQQ6-F1
#
_cell.length_a   1.000
_cell.length_b   1.000
_cell.length_c   1.000
_cell.angle_alpha   90.00
_cell.angle_beta   90.00
_cell.angle_gamma   90.00
#
_symmetry.space_group_name_H-M   'P 1'
#
loop_
_entity.id
_entity.type
_entity.pdbx_description
1 polymer ?
#
loop_
_entity_poly.entity_id
_entity_poly.type
_entity_poly.pdbx_seq_one_letter_code
_entity_poly.pdbx_strand_id
1 'polypeptide(L)'
;MDYLLHSILHILVGLCIGYFFLSKDVESNRDQIFVLTISGIASIAPDITKFFGDLYGHSIWFVPVFGLLMALVSRWFFKKIDWVKLWIVFSVVIFIGHLLIDFIGNGLALYYPSTMKEFRFHIIRSVDYFILTLLFITITLSFFLRKKRLVIGMGLSILLIYLGLLSYSKVQLEQTLEKTYNDENIQLLITYPSFDNRWAFQIRTDERSIFGYSALFSQDIEIYRETRNE
;
A
#
# COMPACT_ATOMS: atom_id res chain seq x y z
N MET A 1 4.13 -11.45 14.02
CA MET A 1 4.41 -11.99 12.68
C MET A 1 3.84 -11.06 11.61
N ASP A 2 2.62 -10.56 11.78
CA ASP A 2 1.93 -9.70 10.80
C ASP A 2 2.67 -8.39 10.49
N TYR A 3 3.26 -7.73 11.50
CA TYR A 3 4.10 -6.55 11.27
C TYR A 3 5.28 -6.81 10.32
N LEU A 4 5.95 -7.97 10.43
CA LEU A 4 7.07 -8.31 9.57
C LEU A 4 6.61 -8.56 8.13
N LEU A 5 5.48 -9.25 7.96
CA LEU A 5 4.92 -9.53 6.64
C LEU A 5 4.41 -8.26 5.95
N HIS A 6 3.84 -7.32 6.71
CA HIS A 6 3.45 -6.01 6.21
C HIS A 6 4.67 -5.20 5.74
N SER A 7 5.77 -5.20 6.51
CA SER A 7 7.03 -4.59 6.08
C SER A 7 7.61 -5.24 4.82
N ILE A 8 7.44 -6.56 4.64
CA ILE A 8 7.87 -7.25 3.41
C ILE A 8 7.09 -6.73 2.19
N LEU A 9 5.79 -6.46 2.33
CA LEU A 9 5.00 -5.87 1.25
C LEU A 9 5.57 -4.50 0.82
N HIS A 10 5.83 -3.61 1.78
CA HIS A 10 6.46 -2.31 1.52
C HIS A 10 7.79 -2.46 0.76
N ILE A 11 8.65 -3.35 1.25
CA ILE A 11 9.94 -3.64 0.62
C ILE A 11 9.73 -4.09 -0.82
N LEU A 12 8.91 -5.10 -1.06
CA LEU A 12 8.70 -5.65 -2.41
C LEU A 12 8.15 -4.61 -3.40
N VAL A 13 7.21 -3.76 -2.97
CA VAL A 13 6.71 -2.67 -3.81
C VAL A 13 7.82 -1.65 -4.10
N GLY A 14 8.59 -1.26 -3.08
CA GLY A 14 9.73 -0.35 -3.23
C GLY A 14 10.81 -0.89 -4.16
N LEU A 15 11.14 -2.18 -4.05
CA LEU A 15 12.06 -2.90 -4.93
C LEU A 15 11.59 -2.83 -6.39
N CYS A 16 10.31 -3.16 -6.66
CA CYS A 16 9.76 -3.08 -8.01
C CYS A 16 9.86 -1.68 -8.61
N ILE A 17 9.45 -0.66 -7.87
CA ILE A 17 9.42 0.73 -8.36
C ILE A 17 10.83 1.25 -8.61
N GLY A 18 11.72 1.11 -7.62
CA GLY A 18 13.10 1.56 -7.75
C GLY A 18 13.82 0.85 -8.89
N TYR A 19 13.66 -0.47 -9.00
CA TYR A 19 14.27 -1.25 -10.07
C TYR A 19 13.66 -0.91 -11.45
N PHE A 20 12.36 -0.61 -11.54
CA PHE A 20 11.74 -0.15 -12.80
C PHE A 20 12.38 1.13 -13.35
N PHE A 21 12.69 2.10 -12.48
CA PHE A 21 13.22 3.40 -12.88
C PHE A 21 14.74 3.44 -13.04
N LEU A 22 15.49 2.73 -12.19
CA LEU A 22 16.96 2.82 -12.12
C LEU A 22 17.70 1.69 -12.83
N SER A 23 17.04 0.55 -13.12
CA SER A 23 17.72 -0.61 -13.75
C SER A 23 18.36 -0.32 -15.11
N LYS A 24 17.91 0.71 -15.84
CA LYS A 24 18.49 1.10 -17.13
C LYS A 24 19.79 1.90 -17.00
N ASP A 25 20.02 2.49 -15.84
CA ASP A 25 21.16 3.37 -15.59
C ASP A 25 22.33 2.63 -14.91
N VAL A 26 22.15 1.32 -14.68
CA VAL A 26 23.13 0.44 -14.05
C VAL A 26 23.36 -0.79 -14.92
N GLU A 27 24.64 -1.10 -15.18
CA GLU A 27 25.02 -2.22 -16.04
C GLU A 27 25.43 -3.45 -15.22
N SER A 28 26.17 -3.24 -14.13
CA SER A 28 26.71 -4.31 -13.30
C SER A 28 25.64 -4.96 -12.42
N ASN A 29 25.74 -6.29 -12.23
CA ASN A 29 24.90 -7.03 -11.28
C ASN A 29 25.07 -6.51 -9.85
N ARG A 30 26.27 -6.03 -9.48
CA ARG A 30 26.52 -5.41 -8.18
C ARG A 30 25.66 -4.17 -8.01
N ASP A 31 25.66 -3.27 -8.99
CA ASP A 31 24.90 -2.02 -8.94
C ASP A 31 23.40 -2.28 -8.93
N GLN A 32 22.93 -3.32 -9.64
CA GLN A 32 21.53 -3.75 -9.61
C GLN A 32 21.11 -4.24 -8.22
N ILE A 33 21.95 -5.04 -7.55
CA ILE A 33 21.71 -5.45 -6.16
C ILE A 33 21.66 -4.22 -5.26
N PHE A 34 22.56 -3.24 -5.44
CA PHE A 34 22.50 -1.99 -4.68
C PHE A 34 21.21 -1.21 -4.93
N VAL A 35 20.74 -1.11 -6.18
CA VAL A 35 19.47 -0.46 -6.53
C VAL A 35 18.32 -1.13 -5.81
N LEU A 36 18.27 -2.47 -5.81
CA LEU A 36 17.26 -3.22 -5.07
C LEU A 36 17.36 -2.90 -3.58
N THR A 37 18.50 -3.18 -2.94
CA THR A 37 18.69 -2.97 -1.50
C THR A 37 18.30 -1.56 -1.06
N ILE A 38 18.77 -0.51 -1.75
CA ILE A 38 18.49 0.86 -1.34
C ILE A 38 17.03 1.26 -1.55
N SER A 39 16.36 0.71 -2.57
CA SER A 39 14.94 0.96 -2.80
C SER A 39 14.05 0.25 -1.77
N GLY A 40 14.43 -0.96 -1.36
CA GLY A 40 13.79 -1.66 -0.24
C GLY A 40 13.94 -0.88 1.07
N ILE A 41 15.16 -0.42 1.39
CA ILE A 41 15.40 0.43 2.58
C ILE A 41 14.58 1.72 2.50
N ALA A 42 14.58 2.40 1.35
CA ALA A 42 13.82 3.64 1.16
C ALA A 42 12.33 3.46 1.47
N SER A 43 11.73 2.33 1.09
CA SER A 43 10.30 2.07 1.32
C SER A 43 9.90 1.87 2.79
N ILE A 44 10.85 1.53 3.66
CA ILE A 44 10.61 1.36 5.10
C ILE A 44 11.28 2.46 5.94
N ALA A 45 12.08 3.32 5.33
CA ALA A 45 12.76 4.41 6.02
C ALA A 45 11.81 5.34 6.80
N PRO A 46 10.60 5.66 6.32
CA PRO A 46 9.73 6.56 7.08
C PRO A 46 9.22 5.94 8.40
N ASP A 47 9.13 4.62 8.52
CA ASP A 47 8.78 3.94 9.78
C ASP A 47 9.79 4.18 10.90
N ILE A 48 11.02 4.61 10.58
CA ILE A 48 12.04 4.95 11.59
C ILE A 48 11.49 6.00 12.57
N THR A 49 10.67 6.92 12.06
CA THR A 49 10.08 8.00 12.86
C THR A 49 9.10 7.52 13.93
N LYS A 50 8.42 6.38 13.70
CA LYS A 50 7.54 5.77 14.72
C LYS A 50 8.31 5.38 15.99
N PHE A 51 9.58 5.01 15.89
CA PHE A 51 10.41 4.70 17.07
C PHE A 51 10.67 5.92 17.95
N PHE A 52 10.49 7.13 17.42
CA PHE A 52 10.60 8.39 18.15
C PHE A 52 9.23 8.92 18.61
N GLY A 53 8.14 8.16 18.38
CA GLY A 53 6.79 8.53 18.79
C GLY A 53 6.12 9.57 17.88
N ASP A 54 6.64 9.78 16.66
CA ASP A 54 6.09 10.73 15.71
C ASP A 54 5.49 10.05 14.46
N LEU A 55 4.63 10.78 13.74
CA LEU A 55 3.96 10.32 12.53
C LEU A 55 4.44 11.05 11.26
N TYR A 56 5.59 11.73 11.32
CA TYR A 56 6.13 12.48 10.17
C TYR A 56 6.40 11.58 8.97
N GLY A 57 6.84 10.33 9.19
CA GLY A 57 7.02 9.34 8.13
C GLY A 57 5.75 8.96 7.36
N HIS A 58 4.57 9.22 7.94
CA HIS A 58 3.26 8.87 7.38
C HIS A 58 2.57 10.07 6.72
N SER A 59 3.28 11.18 6.59
CA SER A 59 2.77 12.41 6.01
C SER A 59 3.28 12.61 4.58
N ILE A 60 2.38 13.05 3.70
CA ILE A 60 2.72 13.34 2.31
C ILE A 60 3.74 14.48 2.18
N TRP A 61 3.77 15.40 3.14
CA TRP A 61 4.69 16.55 3.16
C TRP A 61 6.15 16.13 3.32
N PHE A 62 6.39 15.00 3.99
CA PHE A 62 7.74 14.53 4.28
C PHE A 62 8.27 13.54 3.25
N VAL A 63 7.44 13.04 2.33
CA VAL A 63 7.87 12.23 1.18
C VAL A 63 9.06 12.85 0.43
N PRO A 64 9.03 14.12 -0.02
CA PRO A 64 10.18 14.71 -0.71
C PRO A 64 11.42 14.85 0.19
N VAL A 65 11.24 15.01 1.50
CA VAL A 65 12.33 15.12 2.47
C VAL A 65 13.04 13.77 2.63
N PHE A 66 12.29 12.69 2.87
CA PHE A 66 12.86 11.33 2.92
C PHE A 66 13.46 10.92 1.57
N GLY A 67 12.80 11.27 0.45
CA GLY A 67 13.33 11.06 -0.88
C GLY A 67 14.68 11.76 -1.08
N LEU A 68 14.85 12.97 -0.54
CA LEU A 68 16.10 13.72 -0.63
C LEU A 68 17.20 13.05 0.20
N LEU A 69 16.90 12.63 1.42
CA LEU A 69 17.83 11.89 2.26
C LEU A 69 18.32 10.60 1.58
N MET A 70 17.39 9.82 1.02
CA MET A 70 17.73 8.59 0.28
C MET A 70 18.54 8.88 -0.99
N ALA A 71 18.25 9.97 -1.69
CA ALA A 71 19.02 10.38 -2.86
C ALA A 71 20.46 10.79 -2.50
N LEU A 72 20.66 11.50 -1.38
CA LEU A 72 21.99 11.88 -0.89
C LEU A 72 22.83 10.63 -0.55
N VAL A 73 22.27 9.68 0.19
CA VAL A 73 22.95 8.41 0.51
C VAL A 73 23.28 7.63 -0.77
N SER A 74 22.32 7.56 -1.70
CA SER A 74 22.47 6.83 -2.96
C SER A 74 23.49 7.48 -3.91
N ARG A 75 23.68 8.80 -3.84
CA ARG A 75 24.62 9.55 -4.69
C ARG A 75 26.07 9.09 -4.47
N TRP A 76 26.41 8.60 -3.28
CA TRP A 76 27.74 8.05 -3.00
C TRP A 76 28.03 6.78 -3.82
N PHE A 77 27.00 5.99 -4.12
CA PHE A 77 27.11 4.76 -4.90
C PHE A 77 26.87 4.98 -6.40
N PHE A 78 25.90 5.81 -6.76
CA PHE A 78 25.46 6.04 -8.14
C PHE A 78 25.90 7.39 -8.70
N LYS A 79 27.21 7.62 -8.78
CA LYS A 79 27.79 8.91 -9.23
C LYS A 79 27.41 9.31 -10.68
N LYS A 80 26.99 8.36 -11.51
CA LYS A 80 26.58 8.60 -12.90
C LYS A 80 25.10 8.98 -13.04
N ILE A 81 24.25 8.64 -12.07
CA ILE A 81 22.82 8.92 -12.14
C ILE A 81 22.58 10.35 -11.66
N ASP A 82 21.84 11.12 -12.44
CA ASP A 82 21.46 12.48 -12.09
C ASP A 82 20.80 12.55 -10.69
N TRP A 83 21.15 13.58 -9.92
CA TRP A 83 20.72 13.69 -8.53
C TRP A 83 19.21 13.99 -8.41
N VAL A 84 18.66 14.80 -9.32
CA VAL A 84 17.22 15.12 -9.36
C VAL A 84 16.45 13.86 -9.66
N LYS A 85 16.95 13.04 -10.60
CA LYS A 85 16.36 11.74 -10.90
C LYS A 85 16.35 10.81 -9.68
N LEU A 86 17.46 10.70 -8.93
CA LEU A 86 17.48 9.89 -7.70
C LEU A 86 16.44 10.41 -6.69
N TRP A 87 16.38 11.72 -6.48
CA TRP A 87 15.42 12.35 -5.57
C TRP A 87 13.97 12.05 -5.94
N ILE A 88 13.61 12.20 -7.22
CA ILE A 88 12.26 11.90 -7.71
C ILE A 88 11.96 10.41 -7.53
N VAL A 89 12.88 9.52 -7.96
CA VAL A 89 12.63 8.08 -7.87
C VAL A 89 12.43 7.64 -6.42
N PHE A 90 13.27 8.10 -5.48
CA PHE A 90 13.08 7.74 -4.07
C PHE A 90 11.83 8.36 -3.46
N SER A 91 11.45 9.57 -3.88
CA SER A 91 10.16 10.15 -3.49
C SER A 91 9.00 9.29 -3.97
N VAL A 92 9.05 8.76 -5.19
CA VAL A 92 8.03 7.83 -5.73
C VAL A 92 8.05 6.48 -5.01
N VAL A 93 9.24 5.94 -4.71
CA VAL A 93 9.40 4.70 -3.93
C VAL A 93 8.78 4.85 -2.54
N ILE A 94 9.00 5.97 -1.87
CA ILE A 94 8.43 6.24 -0.54
C ILE A 94 6.92 6.50 -0.66
N PHE A 95 6.49 7.31 -1.61
CA PHE A 95 5.08 7.62 -1.79
C PHE A 95 4.24 6.36 -2.05
N ILE A 96 4.65 5.55 -3.04
CA ILE A 96 3.87 4.37 -3.44
C ILE A 96 4.20 3.18 -2.55
N GLY A 97 5.50 2.93 -2.29
CA GLY A 97 5.95 1.76 -1.54
C GLY A 97 5.72 1.86 -0.03
N HIS A 98 5.55 3.07 0.52
CA HIS A 98 5.20 3.28 1.93
C HIS A 98 3.77 3.80 2.08
N LEU A 99 3.54 5.08 1.74
CA LEU A 99 2.28 5.76 2.04
C LEU A 99 1.09 5.09 1.35
N LEU A 100 1.15 4.85 0.03
CA LEU A 100 0.00 4.27 -0.66
C LEU A 100 -0.37 2.89 -0.09
N ILE A 101 0.63 2.04 0.22
CA ILE A 101 0.41 0.72 0.82
C ILE A 101 -0.25 0.83 2.19
N ASP A 102 0.22 1.74 3.05
CA ASP A 102 -0.43 1.96 4.33
C ASP A 102 -1.85 2.50 4.15
N PHE A 103 -2.09 3.42 3.21
CA PHE A 103 -3.42 3.99 2.99
C PHE A 103 -4.44 2.92 2.61
N ILE A 104 -4.03 1.95 1.78
CA ILE A 104 -4.89 0.86 1.32
C ILE A 104 -4.93 -0.36 2.26
N GLY A 105 -4.03 -0.45 3.25
CA GLY A 105 -3.89 -1.61 4.13
C GLY A 105 -4.19 -1.33 5.61
N ASN A 106 -3.58 -0.30 6.19
CA ASN A 106 -3.61 -0.02 7.63
C ASN A 106 -4.25 1.33 7.99
N GLY A 107 -4.25 2.29 7.05
CA GLY A 107 -4.53 3.70 7.29
C GLY A 107 -3.26 4.48 7.62
N LEU A 108 -3.30 5.80 7.38
CA LEU A 108 -2.18 6.70 7.70
C LEU A 108 -2.63 8.15 7.95
N ALA A 109 -1.80 8.90 8.68
CA ALA A 109 -2.01 10.31 8.98
C ALA A 109 -1.50 11.24 7.85
N LEU A 110 -2.23 11.25 6.71
CA LEU A 110 -1.73 11.76 5.42
C LEU A 110 -1.25 13.21 5.46
N TYR A 111 -1.91 14.03 6.28
CA TYR A 111 -1.68 15.46 6.36
C TYR A 111 -1.05 15.90 7.69
N TYR A 112 -0.46 14.98 8.45
CA TYR A 112 0.27 15.33 9.68
C TYR A 112 1.42 16.32 9.37
N PRO A 113 1.69 17.36 10.18
CA PRO A 113 1.06 17.68 11.47
C PRO A 113 -0.18 18.58 11.35
N SER A 114 -0.61 18.96 10.14
CA SER A 114 -1.77 19.85 9.94
C SER A 114 -3.06 19.25 10.48
N THR A 115 -3.20 17.93 10.47
CA THR A 115 -4.30 17.21 11.14
C THR A 115 -3.84 15.85 11.66
N MET A 116 -4.44 15.41 12.76
CA MET A 116 -4.26 14.08 13.35
C MET A 116 -5.23 13.04 12.77
N LYS A 117 -6.08 13.43 11.81
CA LYS A 117 -7.05 12.52 11.21
C LYS A 117 -6.35 11.45 10.37
N GLU A 118 -6.64 10.19 10.69
CA GLU A 118 -6.21 9.05 9.88
C GLU A 118 -7.15 8.85 8.69
N PHE A 119 -6.56 8.61 7.53
CA PHE A 119 -7.26 8.28 6.31
C PHE A 119 -7.00 6.82 6.00
N ARG A 120 -8.07 6.08 5.66
CA ARG A 120 -8.00 4.64 5.41
C ARG A 120 -8.91 4.27 4.25
N PHE A 121 -8.39 3.46 3.34
CA PHE A 121 -9.14 2.81 2.28
C PHE A 121 -8.78 1.32 2.24
N HIS A 122 -9.07 0.63 3.35
CA HIS A 122 -8.69 -0.77 3.56
C HIS A 122 -9.28 -1.67 2.46
N ILE A 123 -8.44 -2.06 1.50
CA ILE A 123 -8.77 -2.99 0.42
C ILE A 123 -7.88 -4.21 0.40
N ILE A 124 -6.68 -4.13 1.00
CA ILE A 124 -5.76 -5.25 1.14
C ILE A 124 -5.61 -5.64 2.60
N ARG A 125 -5.33 -6.91 2.84
CA ARG A 125 -4.89 -7.39 4.16
C ARG A 125 -3.43 -7.05 4.36
N SER A 126 -2.99 -6.99 5.61
CA SER A 126 -1.57 -6.87 5.96
C SER A 126 -0.73 -8.03 5.36
N VAL A 127 -1.36 -9.19 5.16
CA VAL A 127 -0.76 -10.35 4.49
C VAL A 127 -1.63 -10.78 3.31
N ASP A 128 -1.34 -10.24 2.14
CA ASP A 128 -1.95 -10.69 0.90
C ASP A 128 -0.98 -11.58 0.11
N TYR A 129 -1.16 -12.89 0.21
CA TYR A 129 -0.29 -13.88 -0.43
C TYR A 129 -0.24 -13.74 -1.95
N PHE A 130 -1.33 -13.28 -2.59
CA PHE A 130 -1.34 -13.07 -4.03
C PHE A 130 -0.41 -11.91 -4.41
N ILE A 131 -0.56 -10.77 -3.74
CA ILE A 131 0.30 -9.59 -3.97
C ILE A 131 1.76 -9.91 -3.68
N LEU A 132 2.05 -10.55 -2.53
CA LEU A 132 3.41 -10.91 -2.14
C LEU A 132 4.07 -11.85 -3.15
N THR A 133 3.36 -12.90 -3.57
CA THR A 133 3.86 -13.87 -4.55
C THR A 133 4.09 -13.22 -5.91
N LEU A 134 3.14 -12.39 -6.36
CA LEU A 134 3.24 -11.66 -7.63
C LEU A 134 4.48 -10.75 -7.66
N LEU A 135 4.69 -9.95 -6.62
CA LEU A 135 5.82 -9.03 -6.53
C LEU A 135 7.16 -9.78 -6.43
N PHE A 136 7.20 -10.85 -5.61
CA PHE A 136 8.40 -11.67 -5.47
C PHE A 136 8.82 -12.34 -6.79
N ILE A 137 7.86 -12.94 -7.51
CA ILE A 137 8.09 -13.51 -8.85
C ILE A 137 8.53 -12.42 -9.82
N THR A 138 7.89 -11.26 -9.78
CA THR A 138 8.22 -10.12 -10.66
C THR A 138 9.67 -9.67 -10.48
N ILE A 139 10.12 -9.49 -9.24
CA ILE A 139 11.51 -9.10 -8.94
C ILE A 139 12.47 -10.19 -9.38
N THR A 140 12.20 -11.44 -9.01
CA THR A 140 13.04 -12.59 -9.35
C THR A 140 13.22 -12.72 -10.87
N LEU A 141 12.13 -12.73 -11.62
CA LEU A 141 12.19 -12.81 -13.09
C LEU A 141 12.88 -11.59 -13.70
N SER A 142 12.60 -10.39 -13.18
CA SER A 142 13.24 -9.16 -13.69
C SER A 142 14.75 -9.10 -13.42
N PHE A 143 15.24 -9.82 -12.41
CA PHE A 143 16.66 -9.90 -12.13
C PHE A 143 17.40 -10.77 -13.16
N PHE A 144 16.82 -11.92 -13.53
CA PHE A 144 17.44 -12.89 -14.45
C PHE A 144 17.18 -12.62 -15.94
N LEU A 145 16.07 -11.97 -16.30
CA LEU A 145 15.70 -11.74 -17.70
C LEU A 145 16.33 -10.45 -18.26
N ARG A 146 16.64 -10.45 -19.56
CA ARG A 146 17.21 -9.26 -20.25
C ARG A 146 16.24 -8.07 -20.30
N LYS A 147 14.93 -8.34 -20.43
CA LYS A 147 13.87 -7.30 -20.55
C LYS A 147 13.30 -6.86 -19.19
N LYS A 148 14.18 -6.52 -18.26
CA LYS A 148 13.90 -6.22 -16.83
C LYS A 148 12.70 -5.32 -16.62
N ARG A 149 12.71 -4.13 -17.24
CA ARG A 149 11.65 -3.11 -17.11
C ARG A 149 10.30 -3.58 -17.63
N LEU A 150 10.29 -4.39 -18.69
CA LEU A 150 9.05 -4.94 -19.25
C LEU A 150 8.43 -5.94 -18.28
N VAL A 151 9.24 -6.82 -17.70
CA VAL A 151 8.77 -7.80 -16.69
C VAL A 151 8.20 -7.09 -15.47
N ILE A 152 8.90 -6.09 -14.94
CA ILE A 152 8.41 -5.30 -13.80
C ILE A 152 7.14 -4.53 -14.16
N GLY A 153 7.10 -3.91 -15.34
CA GLY A 153 5.92 -3.19 -15.83
C GLY A 153 4.71 -4.11 -15.92
N MET A 154 4.86 -5.33 -16.41
CA MET A 154 3.77 -6.32 -16.44
C MET A 154 3.30 -6.70 -15.03
N GLY A 155 4.23 -6.98 -14.11
CA GLY A 155 3.88 -7.32 -12.73
C GLY A 155 3.15 -6.18 -12.01
N LEU A 156 3.63 -4.94 -12.15
CA LEU A 156 2.97 -3.75 -11.60
C LEU A 156 1.59 -3.50 -12.24
N SER A 157 1.44 -3.73 -13.55
CA SER A 157 0.12 -3.62 -14.21
C SER A 157 -0.87 -4.65 -13.69
N ILE A 158 -0.45 -5.90 -13.50
CA ILE A 158 -1.31 -6.95 -12.91
C ILE A 158 -1.73 -6.55 -11.49
N LEU A 159 -0.80 -6.03 -10.69
CA LEU A 159 -1.09 -5.53 -9.35
C LEU A 159 -2.11 -4.39 -9.37
N LEU A 160 -1.93 -3.40 -10.25
CA LEU A 160 -2.86 -2.27 -10.36
C LEU A 160 -4.27 -2.72 -10.77
N ILE A 161 -4.38 -3.67 -11.71
CA ILE A 161 -5.67 -4.24 -12.10
C ILE A 161 -6.32 -4.94 -10.91
N TYR A 162 -5.55 -5.74 -10.17
CA TYR A 162 -6.05 -6.43 -8.98
C TYR A 162 -6.56 -5.47 -7.90
N LEU A 163 -5.78 -4.43 -7.57
CA LEU A 163 -6.19 -3.40 -6.61
C LEU A 163 -7.40 -2.60 -7.10
N GLY A 164 -7.49 -2.33 -8.41
CA GLY A 164 -8.65 -1.68 -9.02
C GLY A 164 -9.93 -2.51 -8.89
N LEU A 165 -9.83 -3.82 -9.12
CA LEU A 165 -10.95 -4.75 -8.93
C LEU A 165 -11.40 -4.81 -7.46
N LEU A 166 -10.46 -4.89 -6.51
CA LEU A 166 -10.79 -4.84 -5.08
C LEU A 166 -11.45 -3.51 -4.69
N SER A 167 -10.92 -2.40 -5.18
CA SER A 167 -11.48 -1.06 -4.93
C SER A 167 -12.91 -0.95 -5.47
N TYR A 168 -13.15 -1.44 -6.69
CA TYR A 168 -14.48 -1.48 -7.29
C TYR A 168 -15.45 -2.34 -6.45
N SER A 169 -15.04 -3.54 -6.05
CA SER A 169 -15.87 -4.41 -5.22
C SER A 169 -16.19 -3.79 -3.86
N LYS A 170 -15.24 -3.09 -3.24
CA LYS A 170 -15.46 -2.39 -1.97
C LYS A 170 -16.49 -1.28 -2.14
N VAL A 171 -16.31 -0.39 -3.13
CA VAL A 171 -17.24 0.72 -3.38
C VAL A 171 -18.64 0.20 -3.70
N GLN A 172 -18.75 -0.88 -4.48
CA GLN A 172 -20.03 -1.53 -4.77
C GLN A 172 -20.74 -2.01 -3.49
N LEU A 173 -20.00 -2.62 -2.56
CA LEU A 173 -20.55 -3.04 -1.26
C LEU A 173 -20.98 -1.84 -0.43
N GLU A 174 -20.14 -0.82 -0.29
CA GLU A 174 -20.45 0.39 0.49
C GLU A 174 -21.73 1.07 -0.03
N GLN A 175 -21.88 1.20 -1.35
CA GLN A 175 -23.11 1.73 -1.96
C GLN A 175 -24.33 0.83 -1.73
N THR A 176 -24.15 -0.49 -1.67
CA THR A 176 -25.24 -1.44 -1.41
C THR A 176 -25.70 -1.33 0.04
N LEU A 177 -24.76 -1.21 0.98
CA LEU A 177 -25.02 -1.01 2.39
C LEU A 177 -25.69 0.35 2.65
N GLU A 178 -25.19 1.43 2.05
CA GLU A 178 -25.80 2.76 2.15
C GLU A 178 -27.25 2.76 1.64
N LYS A 179 -27.54 2.07 0.52
CA LYS A 179 -28.91 1.95 0.00
C LYS A 179 -29.82 1.11 0.89
N THR A 180 -29.28 0.03 1.46
CA THR A 180 -30.05 -0.93 2.28
C THR A 180 -30.47 -0.34 3.62
N TYR A 181 -29.63 0.54 4.18
CA TYR A 181 -29.86 1.18 5.49
C TYR A 181 -30.05 2.71 5.37
N ASN A 182 -30.50 3.18 4.20
CA ASN A 182 -30.68 4.62 3.92
C ASN A 182 -31.78 5.28 4.77
N ASP A 183 -32.71 4.48 5.28
CA ASP A 183 -33.76 4.88 6.21
C ASP A 183 -33.24 5.07 7.64
N GLU A 184 -32.04 4.55 7.94
CA GLU A 184 -31.37 4.75 9.21
C GLU A 184 -30.26 5.79 9.08
N ASN A 185 -30.11 6.63 10.11
CA ASN A 185 -29.00 7.58 10.17
C ASN A 185 -27.69 6.82 10.46
N ILE A 186 -26.90 6.56 9.41
CA ILE A 186 -25.63 5.83 9.50
C ILE A 186 -24.57 6.72 10.15
N GLN A 187 -24.22 6.40 11.40
CA GLN A 187 -23.12 7.06 12.12
C GLN A 187 -21.75 6.53 11.70
N LEU A 188 -21.67 5.24 11.35
CA LEU A 188 -20.43 4.57 11.01
C LEU A 188 -20.68 3.47 9.97
N LEU A 189 -19.86 3.47 8.93
CA LEU A 189 -19.79 2.41 7.94
C LEU A 189 -18.31 2.07 7.73
N ILE A 190 -17.95 0.82 8.01
CA ILE A 190 -16.58 0.31 7.81
C ILE A 190 -16.67 -0.97 7.01
N THR A 191 -15.86 -1.07 5.96
CA THR A 191 -15.64 -2.29 5.19
C THR A 191 -14.15 -2.64 5.17
N TYR A 192 -13.83 -3.92 5.33
CA TYR A 192 -12.45 -4.40 5.39
C TYR A 192 -12.34 -5.85 4.87
N PRO A 193 -11.18 -6.26 4.33
CA PRO A 193 -11.03 -7.59 3.78
C PRO A 193 -10.95 -8.66 4.89
N SER A 194 -11.69 -9.76 4.70
CA SER A 194 -11.74 -10.93 5.58
C SER A 194 -10.73 -12.02 5.14
N PHE A 195 -10.51 -13.03 5.99
CA PHE A 195 -9.58 -14.14 5.73
C PHE A 195 -10.01 -15.04 4.56
N ASP A 196 -11.30 -15.14 4.29
CA ASP A 196 -11.94 -16.04 3.34
C ASP A 196 -12.25 -15.39 1.98
N ASN A 197 -11.51 -14.35 1.60
CA ASN A 197 -11.74 -13.58 0.37
C ASN A 197 -13.17 -13.05 0.28
N ARG A 198 -13.66 -12.52 1.40
CA ARG A 198 -14.92 -11.77 1.51
C ARG A 198 -14.63 -10.39 2.07
N TRP A 199 -15.57 -9.46 1.88
CA TRP A 199 -15.61 -8.24 2.67
C TRP A 199 -16.31 -8.53 3.99
N ALA A 200 -15.73 -8.10 5.08
CA ALA A 200 -16.44 -7.91 6.33
C ALA A 200 -16.89 -6.45 6.42
N PHE A 201 -18.03 -6.22 7.06
CA PHE A 201 -18.51 -4.87 7.30
C PHE A 201 -19.10 -4.69 8.69
N GLN A 202 -19.07 -3.44 9.15
CA GLN A 202 -19.73 -2.98 10.35
C GLN A 202 -20.50 -1.71 10.03
N ILE A 203 -21.78 -1.70 10.38
CA ILE A 203 -22.63 -0.52 10.32
C ILE A 203 -23.08 -0.19 11.74
N ARG A 204 -22.98 1.09 12.11
CA ARG A 204 -23.63 1.62 13.31
C ARG A 204 -24.59 2.71 12.88
N THR A 205 -25.84 2.53 13.27
CA THR A 205 -26.90 3.52 13.14
C THR A 205 -27.25 4.05 14.52
N ASP A 206 -28.19 4.99 14.60
CA ASP A 206 -28.70 5.48 15.88
C ASP A 206 -29.32 4.34 16.72
N GLU A 207 -29.97 3.37 16.06
CA GLU A 207 -30.74 2.31 16.74
C GLU A 207 -29.99 0.99 16.93
N ARG A 208 -29.05 0.65 16.04
CA ARG A 208 -28.42 -0.67 16.03
C ARG A 208 -27.00 -0.68 15.50
N SER A 209 -26.29 -1.75 15.83
CA SER A 209 -24.99 -2.12 15.29
C SER A 209 -25.10 -3.46 14.55
N ILE A 210 -24.74 -3.47 13.27
CA ILE A 210 -24.88 -4.61 12.36
C ILE A 210 -23.50 -5.03 11.89
N PHE A 211 -23.24 -6.34 11.91
CA PHE A 211 -21.99 -6.94 11.46
C PHE A 211 -22.29 -8.07 10.48
N GLY A 212 -21.55 -8.11 9.38
CA GLY A 212 -21.78 -9.09 8.34
C GLY A 212 -20.60 -9.29 7.41
N TYR A 213 -20.84 -10.15 6.41
CA TYR A 213 -19.93 -10.43 5.32
C TYR A 213 -20.62 -10.25 3.98
N SER A 214 -19.84 -10.00 2.94
CA SER A 214 -20.29 -10.05 1.55
C SER A 214 -19.20 -10.67 0.69
N ALA A 215 -19.58 -11.53 -0.26
CA ALA A 215 -18.63 -12.09 -1.20
C ALA A 215 -18.05 -10.98 -2.09
N LEU A 216 -16.79 -11.14 -2.54
CA LEU A 216 -16.21 -10.21 -3.51
C LEU A 216 -17.09 -10.16 -4.77
N PHE A 217 -17.35 -8.94 -5.25
CA PHE A 217 -18.20 -8.65 -6.41
C PHE A 217 -19.67 -9.09 -6.28
N SER A 218 -20.14 -9.44 -5.08
CA SER A 218 -21.55 -9.70 -4.83
C SER A 218 -22.23 -8.49 -4.16
N GLN A 219 -23.55 -8.40 -4.34
CA GLN A 219 -24.43 -7.51 -3.59
C GLN A 219 -25.10 -8.23 -2.41
N ASP A 220 -24.92 -9.55 -2.30
CA ASP A 220 -25.49 -10.33 -1.22
C ASP A 220 -24.79 -10.02 0.10
N ILE A 221 -25.58 -9.80 1.14
CA ILE A 221 -25.13 -9.45 2.47
C ILE A 221 -25.53 -10.56 3.43
N GLU A 222 -24.55 -11.13 4.13
CA GLU A 222 -24.76 -12.14 5.17
C GLU A 222 -24.54 -11.49 6.54
N ILE A 223 -25.62 -11.32 7.32
CA ILE A 223 -25.57 -10.75 8.67
C ILE A 223 -25.29 -11.88 9.66
N TYR A 224 -24.24 -11.74 10.48
CA TYR A 224 -23.94 -12.71 11.54
C TYR A 224 -24.21 -12.18 12.95
N ARG A 225 -24.31 -10.86 13.13
CA ARG A 225 -24.62 -10.25 14.42
C ARG A 225 -25.35 -8.93 14.23
N GLU A 226 -26.39 -8.75 15.03
CA GLU A 226 -27.11 -7.50 15.18
C GLU A 226 -27.31 -7.21 16.67
N THR A 227 -27.15 -5.96 17.08
CA THR A 227 -27.30 -5.53 18.47
C THR A 227 -27.99 -4.18 18.50
N ARG A 228 -29.02 -4.03 19.32
CA ARG A 228 -29.72 -2.76 19.50
C ARG A 228 -28.89 -1.85 20.42
N ASN A 229 -28.77 -0.58 20.08
CA ASN A 229 -28.13 0.41 20.95
C ASN A 229 -29.11 0.75 22.09
N GLU A 230 -28.64 0.66 23.34
CA GLU A 230 -29.37 1.10 24.53
C GLU A 230 -29.15 2.58 24.82
#